data_AF-A0A956A883-F1
#
_entry.id   AF-A0A956A883-F1
#
_cell.length_a   1.000
_cell.length_b   1.000
_cell.length_c   1.000
_cell.angle_alpha   90.00
_cell.angle_beta   90.00
_cell.angle_gamma   90.00
#
_symmetry.space_group_name_H-M   'P 1'
#
loop_
_entity.id
_entity.type
_entity.pdbx_description
1 polymer ?
#
loop_
_entity_poly.entity_id
_entity_poly.type
_entity_poly.pdbx_seq_one_letter_code
_entity_poly.pdbx_strand_id
1 'polypeptide(L)'
;MSEFAANVAGPQEIIVDRTDDELVTACTAEPDDCSFRGALTIAKHGDSIAFDTTAFPSPPGPYDPPNPDYVRPVIAVTSPLPTVSAGLVAIKATRGIASLLELDGSAAGDGVDGLVIDSDDNQLLGLVIRGFDGDGLVITGANNTIANAYCEYNDGEPGVTTVIENGGYGLVVRGAGAANNNIAGVYSGRTYADDSDHGNALGGALVTGGATGTRFTSDCNNFSRNHGAGLELRGADVTGVSFQNRFYARNNLGDGFLIDGTSQFGLNNNTSYFANNGGDGVRVIGGAHHVTLAYGIATGNVGAGVRVVDGQHIDVGLSFTINGNGALGIDLVGPDDDAYGVTYNDLGDGDEGPNGLQNFPDVRKITSLGDGRFRISGVSCPSCVVRIFRQAVDPSGYGEAQSALNQGNADQYGVFAVDVSLGLNLAGVFLTLTATRDGSTSEFGEGLEATLVVNQTDVCGNSVVEEHEDCDDGNVVSGDGCSAVCVTEVCGDGIVQNFAGHTELCDITVCDDGDPCTTGERCGDDCTCVAGTETDCDDDDFCTNDYC
;
A
#
# COMPACT_ATOMS: atom_id res chain seq x y z
N MET A 1 6.19 -42.04 -18.68
CA MET A 1 4.88 -42.59 -18.25
C MET A 1 4.07 -41.38 -17.82
N SER A 2 2.89 -41.23 -18.42
CA SER A 2 2.17 -39.97 -18.63
C SER A 2 2.02 -39.08 -17.39
N GLU A 3 2.27 -37.78 -17.54
CA GLU A 3 2.01 -36.69 -16.58
C GLU A 3 0.50 -36.48 -16.28
N PHE A 4 -0.37 -37.41 -16.72
CA PHE A 4 -1.81 -37.32 -16.50
C PHE A 4 -2.20 -38.11 -15.24
N ALA A 5 -2.98 -37.46 -14.37
CA ALA A 5 -3.46 -38.06 -13.13
C ALA A 5 -4.36 -39.30 -13.38
N ALA A 6 -4.45 -40.18 -12.38
CA ALA A 6 -5.25 -41.41 -12.42
C ALA A 6 -6.76 -41.19 -12.65
N ASN A 7 -7.23 -39.95 -12.56
CA ASN A 7 -8.65 -39.59 -12.61
C ASN A 7 -9.20 -39.46 -14.05
N VAL A 8 -8.33 -39.42 -15.07
CA VAL A 8 -8.75 -39.40 -16.49
C VAL A 8 -7.83 -40.32 -17.30
N ALA A 9 -8.33 -41.51 -17.66
CA ALA A 9 -7.53 -42.52 -18.35
C ALA A 9 -7.40 -42.24 -19.86
N GLY A 10 -6.21 -41.86 -20.32
CA GLY A 10 -5.82 -41.79 -21.74
C GLY A 10 -4.82 -40.67 -22.07
N PRO A 11 -4.10 -40.74 -23.20
CA PRO A 11 -3.35 -39.60 -23.70
C PRO A 11 -4.34 -38.50 -24.07
N GLN A 12 -4.27 -37.36 -23.38
CA GLN A 12 -5.09 -36.20 -23.69
C GLN A 12 -4.41 -35.40 -24.81
N GLU A 13 -5.18 -34.95 -25.79
CA GLU A 13 -4.64 -34.23 -26.94
C GLU A 13 -4.29 -32.79 -26.53
N ILE A 14 -3.00 -32.48 -26.48
CA ILE A 14 -2.50 -31.11 -26.38
C ILE A 14 -2.28 -30.61 -27.80
N ILE A 15 -2.85 -29.43 -28.10
CA ILE A 15 -2.76 -28.82 -29.41
C ILE A 15 -1.75 -27.68 -29.31
N VAL A 16 -0.61 -27.85 -29.98
CA VAL A 16 0.37 -26.78 -30.17
C VAL A 16 0.15 -26.19 -31.55
N ASP A 17 -0.45 -25.00 -31.59
CA ASP A 17 -0.66 -24.24 -32.83
C ASP A 17 0.59 -23.40 -33.10
N ARG A 18 1.36 -23.80 -34.11
CA ARG A 18 2.52 -23.03 -34.59
C ARG A 18 2.01 -22.07 -35.65
N THR A 19 2.26 -20.78 -35.47
CA THR A 19 1.73 -19.72 -36.35
C THR A 19 2.19 -19.79 -37.83
N ASP A 20 2.98 -20.80 -38.23
CA ASP A 20 3.33 -21.09 -39.63
C ASP A 20 2.52 -22.22 -40.30
N ASP A 21 1.68 -22.97 -39.57
CA ASP A 21 0.95 -24.10 -40.13
C ASP A 21 -0.56 -23.79 -40.25
N GLU A 22 -1.07 -23.67 -41.49
CA GLU A 22 -2.51 -23.71 -41.80
C GLU A 22 -3.18 -25.04 -41.39
N LEU A 23 -2.41 -25.97 -40.81
CA LEU A 23 -2.82 -27.26 -40.31
C LEU A 23 -2.50 -27.35 -38.82
N VAL A 24 -3.52 -27.09 -37.99
CA VAL A 24 -3.56 -27.52 -36.59
C VAL A 24 -3.26 -29.02 -36.58
N THR A 25 -2.01 -29.39 -36.33
CA THR A 25 -1.61 -30.79 -36.38
C THR A 25 -1.70 -31.32 -34.96
N ALA A 26 -2.73 -32.14 -34.70
CA ALA A 26 -2.78 -33.02 -33.54
C ALA A 26 -1.40 -33.62 -33.28
N CYS A 27 -0.90 -33.60 -32.06
CA CYS A 27 0.40 -34.20 -31.75
C CYS A 27 0.36 -35.70 -32.12
N THR A 28 0.95 -36.08 -33.26
CA THR A 28 0.75 -37.41 -33.89
C THR A 28 1.94 -38.36 -33.70
N ALA A 29 2.95 -38.01 -32.89
CA ALA A 29 4.11 -38.86 -32.66
C ALA A 29 4.48 -38.96 -31.15
N GLU A 30 4.25 -40.15 -30.57
CA GLU A 30 4.86 -40.84 -29.40
C GLU A 30 5.58 -40.03 -28.27
N PRO A 31 5.58 -40.56 -27.03
CA PRO A 31 4.90 -40.03 -25.85
C PRO A 31 5.42 -38.69 -25.29
N ASP A 32 6.48 -38.11 -25.85
CA ASP A 32 7.13 -36.91 -25.29
C ASP A 32 6.52 -35.59 -25.82
N ASP A 33 5.95 -35.59 -27.04
CA ASP A 33 5.37 -34.38 -27.68
C ASP A 33 3.90 -34.12 -27.30
N CYS A 34 3.19 -35.12 -26.78
CA CYS A 34 1.78 -35.01 -26.36
C CYS A 34 1.62 -34.66 -24.87
N SER A 35 2.64 -34.09 -24.24
CA SER A 35 2.65 -33.71 -22.82
C SER A 35 2.79 -32.19 -22.68
N PHE A 36 2.33 -31.62 -21.56
CA PHE A 36 2.47 -30.19 -21.33
C PHE A 36 3.94 -29.79 -21.25
N ARG A 37 4.77 -30.62 -20.63
CA ARG A 37 6.24 -30.51 -20.67
C ARG A 37 6.81 -30.49 -22.08
N GLY A 38 6.36 -31.42 -22.93
CA GLY A 38 6.75 -31.49 -24.33
C GLY A 38 6.45 -30.19 -25.05
N ALA A 39 5.19 -29.74 -24.95
CA ALA A 39 4.71 -28.49 -25.53
C ALA A 39 5.55 -27.27 -25.08
N LEU A 40 5.84 -27.15 -23.77
CA LEU A 40 6.71 -26.09 -23.25
C LEU A 40 8.14 -26.15 -23.83
N THR A 41 8.66 -27.35 -24.06
CA THR A 41 10.03 -27.55 -24.57
C THR A 41 10.15 -27.21 -26.06
N ILE A 42 9.11 -27.47 -26.84
CA ILE A 42 9.15 -27.26 -28.30
C ILE A 42 8.57 -25.93 -28.77
N ALA A 43 7.87 -25.20 -27.88
CA ALA A 43 7.24 -23.93 -28.19
C ALA A 43 8.25 -22.91 -28.74
N LYS A 44 7.82 -22.21 -29.78
CA LYS A 44 8.56 -21.16 -30.46
C LYS A 44 7.80 -19.83 -30.40
N HIS A 45 8.48 -18.79 -30.85
CA HIS A 45 7.92 -17.46 -30.87
C HIS A 45 6.63 -17.39 -31.69
N GLY A 46 5.53 -16.94 -31.06
CA GLY A 46 4.23 -16.82 -31.67
C GLY A 46 3.34 -18.07 -31.53
N ASP A 47 3.83 -19.15 -30.93
CA ASP A 47 3.05 -20.37 -30.77
C ASP A 47 1.93 -20.22 -29.74
N SER A 48 0.85 -20.99 -29.90
CA SER A 48 -0.19 -21.12 -28.88
C SER A 48 -0.28 -22.55 -28.38
N ILE A 49 -0.19 -22.73 -27.05
CA ILE A 49 -0.44 -24.00 -26.38
C ILE A 49 -1.90 -23.99 -25.92
N ALA A 50 -2.72 -24.86 -26.50
CA ALA A 50 -4.13 -25.02 -26.17
C ALA A 50 -4.45 -26.46 -25.81
N PHE A 51 -5.50 -26.63 -25.00
CA PHE A 51 -5.95 -27.93 -24.52
C PHE A 51 -7.25 -28.30 -25.22
N ASP A 52 -7.36 -29.52 -25.75
CA ASP A 52 -8.56 -29.98 -26.45
C ASP A 52 -9.73 -30.12 -25.45
N THR A 53 -10.85 -29.42 -25.70
CA THR A 53 -12.01 -29.43 -24.82
C THR A 53 -12.78 -30.76 -24.84
N THR A 54 -12.52 -31.67 -25.78
CA THR A 54 -13.06 -33.03 -25.77
C THR A 54 -12.31 -33.95 -24.80
N ALA A 55 -11.01 -33.70 -24.64
CA ALA A 55 -10.10 -34.31 -23.68
C ALA A 55 -10.24 -33.71 -22.27
N PHE A 56 -10.48 -32.39 -22.24
CA PHE A 56 -10.63 -31.55 -21.06
C PHE A 56 -12.05 -30.94 -21.04
N PRO A 57 -13.10 -31.72 -20.74
CA PRO A 57 -14.48 -31.26 -20.85
C PRO A 57 -14.75 -30.07 -19.91
N SER A 58 -15.49 -29.09 -20.42
CA SER A 58 -16.07 -28.01 -19.63
C SER A 58 -17.14 -28.56 -18.67
N PRO A 59 -17.32 -27.99 -17.46
CA PRO A 59 -18.54 -28.14 -16.68
C PRO A 59 -19.76 -27.92 -17.55
N PRO A 60 -20.87 -28.63 -17.27
CA PRO A 60 -22.16 -28.18 -17.78
C PRO A 60 -22.37 -26.72 -17.33
N GLY A 61 -22.86 -25.88 -18.24
CA GLY A 61 -22.79 -24.42 -18.15
C GLY A 61 -23.42 -23.79 -16.89
N PRO A 62 -23.37 -22.46 -16.74
CA PRO A 62 -23.64 -21.71 -15.50
C PRO A 62 -25.05 -21.87 -14.89
N TYR A 63 -25.96 -22.53 -15.60
CA TYR A 63 -27.35 -22.79 -15.16
C TYR A 63 -27.64 -24.25 -14.83
N ASP A 64 -26.68 -25.17 -15.00
CA ASP A 64 -26.81 -26.52 -14.49
C ASP A 64 -26.39 -26.55 -13.02
N PRO A 65 -27.11 -27.29 -12.14
CA PRO A 65 -26.70 -27.41 -10.75
C PRO A 65 -25.26 -27.98 -10.69
N PRO A 66 -24.46 -27.59 -9.68
CA PRO A 66 -23.09 -28.07 -9.52
C PRO A 66 -23.10 -29.59 -9.64
N ASN A 67 -22.49 -30.11 -10.71
CA ASN A 67 -22.38 -31.54 -10.91
C ASN A 67 -21.36 -32.06 -9.88
N PRO A 68 -21.78 -32.80 -8.85
CA PRO A 68 -20.87 -33.29 -7.82
C PRO A 68 -19.87 -34.31 -8.37
N ASP A 69 -20.09 -34.82 -9.59
CA ASP A 69 -19.18 -35.73 -10.30
C ASP A 69 -18.21 -34.98 -11.24
N TYR A 70 -18.23 -33.64 -11.27
CA TYR A 70 -17.32 -32.85 -12.08
C TYR A 70 -15.91 -32.81 -11.45
N VAL A 71 -14.96 -33.47 -12.10
CA VAL A 71 -13.55 -33.52 -11.68
C VAL A 71 -12.75 -32.58 -12.58
N ARG A 72 -12.06 -31.61 -11.98
CA ARG A 72 -11.12 -30.76 -12.73
C ARG A 72 -10.05 -31.63 -13.39
N PRO A 73 -9.68 -31.39 -14.65
CA PRO A 73 -8.57 -32.10 -15.24
C PRO A 73 -7.25 -31.70 -14.57
N VAL A 74 -6.44 -32.70 -14.21
CA VAL A 74 -5.19 -32.52 -13.46
C VAL A 74 -4.01 -33.08 -14.25
N ILE A 75 -2.96 -32.28 -14.37
CA ILE A 75 -1.62 -32.69 -14.80
C ILE A 75 -0.77 -32.85 -13.53
N ALA A 76 -0.34 -34.07 -13.27
CA ALA A 76 0.52 -34.39 -12.14
C ALA A 76 1.98 -34.12 -12.51
N VAL A 77 2.55 -33.08 -11.91
CA VAL A 77 3.94 -32.66 -12.13
C VAL A 77 4.84 -33.41 -11.15
N THR A 78 5.70 -34.27 -11.68
CA THR A 78 6.57 -35.18 -10.89
C THR A 78 8.04 -34.78 -10.91
N SER A 79 8.36 -33.67 -11.59
CA SER A 79 9.68 -33.06 -11.67
C SER A 79 9.54 -31.62 -12.20
N PRO A 80 10.53 -30.72 -11.99
CA PRO A 80 10.45 -29.32 -12.43
C PRO A 80 9.99 -29.18 -13.88
N LEU A 81 9.04 -28.27 -14.16
CA LEU A 81 8.61 -27.98 -15.53
C LEU A 81 9.70 -27.24 -16.32
N PRO A 82 9.79 -27.41 -17.64
CA PRO A 82 10.60 -26.53 -18.47
C PRO A 82 10.10 -25.08 -18.37
N THR A 83 11.02 -24.13 -18.36
CA THR A 83 10.70 -22.70 -18.39
C THR A 83 10.11 -22.31 -19.76
N VAL A 84 9.15 -21.38 -19.79
CA VAL A 84 8.75 -20.71 -21.03
C VAL A 84 9.88 -19.77 -21.42
N SER A 85 10.75 -20.20 -22.34
CA SER A 85 11.93 -19.45 -22.78
C SER A 85 11.78 -18.82 -24.17
N ALA A 86 10.73 -19.18 -24.91
CA ALA A 86 10.35 -18.50 -26.16
C ALA A 86 9.39 -17.36 -25.83
N GLY A 87 9.56 -16.19 -26.45
CA GLY A 87 8.64 -15.05 -26.27
C GLY A 87 7.40 -15.13 -27.17
N LEU A 88 6.38 -14.31 -26.93
CA LEU A 88 5.12 -14.32 -27.68
C LEU A 88 4.40 -15.69 -27.70
N VAL A 89 4.54 -16.49 -26.63
CA VAL A 89 3.81 -17.76 -26.47
C VAL A 89 2.48 -17.49 -25.76
N ALA A 90 1.40 -18.07 -26.26
CA ALA A 90 0.09 -17.97 -25.62
C ALA A 90 -0.38 -19.33 -25.08
N ILE A 91 -0.38 -19.49 -23.75
CA ILE A 91 -0.92 -20.66 -23.05
C ILE A 91 -2.39 -20.40 -22.75
N LYS A 92 -3.28 -21.23 -23.29
CA LYS A 92 -4.74 -21.02 -23.25
C LYS A 92 -5.44 -22.25 -22.68
N ALA A 93 -5.70 -22.27 -21.37
CA ALA A 93 -6.54 -23.30 -20.77
C ALA A 93 -8.04 -22.97 -20.81
N THR A 94 -8.42 -21.82 -21.36
CA THR A 94 -9.81 -21.38 -21.46
C THR A 94 -10.22 -21.21 -22.93
N ARG A 95 -10.86 -22.22 -23.53
CA ARG A 95 -11.63 -22.04 -24.78
C ARG A 95 -13.11 -22.28 -24.51
N GLY A 96 -13.84 -21.20 -24.27
CA GLY A 96 -15.26 -21.27 -23.93
C GLY A 96 -15.46 -21.75 -22.50
N ILE A 97 -16.47 -21.17 -21.86
CA ILE A 97 -17.00 -21.46 -20.54
C ILE A 97 -16.53 -22.81 -19.94
N ALA A 98 -15.74 -22.69 -18.87
CA ALA A 98 -15.51 -23.69 -17.84
C ALA A 98 -14.33 -24.68 -18.02
N SER A 99 -13.64 -24.91 -16.88
CA SER A 99 -12.44 -25.75 -16.58
C SER A 99 -11.09 -25.02 -16.59
N LEU A 100 -10.66 -24.49 -15.44
CA LEU A 100 -9.25 -24.22 -15.21
C LEU A 100 -8.51 -25.56 -15.09
N LEU A 101 -7.61 -25.85 -16.05
CA LEU A 101 -6.69 -26.97 -15.99
C LEU A 101 -5.78 -26.85 -14.76
N GLU A 102 -5.68 -27.91 -13.97
CA GLU A 102 -4.88 -27.94 -12.74
C GLU A 102 -3.50 -28.54 -12.99
N LEU A 103 -2.45 -27.80 -12.63
CA LEU A 103 -1.08 -28.29 -12.48
C LEU A 103 -0.87 -28.62 -11.00
N ASP A 104 -0.77 -29.91 -10.68
CA ASP A 104 -0.52 -30.41 -9.33
C ASP A 104 0.97 -30.70 -9.16
N GLY A 105 1.65 -29.83 -8.40
CA GLY A 105 3.07 -29.88 -8.10
C GLY A 105 3.45 -30.66 -6.84
N SER A 106 2.51 -31.32 -6.18
CA SER A 106 2.76 -31.99 -4.88
C SER A 106 3.84 -33.08 -4.91
N ALA A 107 4.23 -33.54 -6.11
CA ALA A 107 5.31 -34.50 -6.33
C ALA A 107 6.47 -33.94 -7.18
N ALA A 108 6.54 -32.61 -7.39
CA ALA A 108 7.52 -31.99 -8.29
C ALA A 108 8.94 -31.94 -7.70
N GLY A 109 9.05 -31.95 -6.36
CA GLY A 109 10.29 -31.92 -5.59
C GLY A 109 10.45 -30.68 -4.72
N ASP A 110 11.38 -30.74 -3.77
CA ASP A 110 11.67 -29.65 -2.83
C ASP A 110 12.21 -28.40 -3.55
N GLY A 111 11.71 -27.22 -3.17
CA GLY A 111 12.06 -25.91 -3.72
C GLY A 111 11.68 -25.70 -5.18
N VAL A 112 10.86 -26.58 -5.76
CA VAL A 112 10.50 -26.52 -7.18
C VAL A 112 9.36 -25.53 -7.38
N ASP A 113 9.60 -24.51 -8.19
CA ASP A 113 8.58 -23.57 -8.66
C ASP A 113 7.62 -24.25 -9.67
N GLY A 114 6.40 -23.74 -9.78
CA GLY A 114 5.38 -24.23 -10.70
C GLY A 114 5.66 -23.89 -12.16
N LEU A 115 5.02 -22.84 -12.67
CA LEU A 115 5.26 -22.36 -14.03
C LEU A 115 6.20 -21.16 -14.00
N VAL A 116 7.28 -21.20 -14.79
CA VAL A 116 8.25 -20.10 -14.89
C VAL A 116 8.23 -19.52 -16.30
N ILE A 117 7.95 -18.23 -16.42
CA ILE A 117 7.97 -17.45 -17.67
C ILE A 117 9.23 -16.59 -17.70
N ASP A 118 10.24 -17.04 -18.44
CA ASP A 118 11.58 -16.44 -18.54
C ASP A 118 11.84 -15.78 -19.90
N SER A 119 10.76 -15.31 -20.53
CA SER A 119 10.78 -14.65 -21.82
C SER A 119 9.73 -13.55 -21.90
N ASP A 120 9.82 -12.75 -22.95
CA ASP A 120 8.99 -11.56 -23.12
C ASP A 120 7.69 -11.82 -23.89
N ASP A 121 6.72 -10.93 -23.75
CA ASP A 121 5.51 -10.81 -24.58
C ASP A 121 4.56 -12.03 -24.55
N ASN A 122 4.64 -12.89 -23.53
CA ASN A 122 3.79 -14.07 -23.42
C ASN A 122 2.41 -13.76 -22.83
N GLN A 123 1.48 -14.69 -23.04
CA GLN A 123 0.14 -14.65 -22.48
C GLN A 123 -0.17 -15.96 -21.76
N LEU A 124 -0.58 -15.86 -20.49
CA LEU A 124 -1.13 -16.97 -19.74
C LEU A 124 -2.62 -16.73 -19.51
N LEU A 125 -3.47 -17.53 -20.15
CA LEU A 125 -4.92 -17.42 -20.10
C LEU A 125 -5.50 -18.65 -19.41
N GLY A 126 -5.60 -18.55 -18.08
CA GLY A 126 -6.21 -19.53 -17.20
C GLY A 126 -5.33 -20.75 -16.93
N LEU A 127 -5.11 -21.05 -15.65
CA LEU A 127 -4.57 -22.30 -15.08
C LEU A 127 -4.92 -22.30 -13.58
N VAL A 128 -5.01 -23.47 -12.96
CA VAL A 128 -4.80 -23.63 -11.51
C VAL A 128 -3.40 -24.18 -11.31
N ILE A 129 -2.57 -23.52 -10.52
CA ILE A 129 -1.22 -23.97 -10.18
C ILE A 129 -1.16 -24.16 -8.68
N ARG A 130 -0.90 -25.41 -8.23
CA ARG A 130 -0.96 -25.73 -6.81
C ARG A 130 0.07 -26.74 -6.34
N GLY A 131 0.32 -26.73 -5.04
CA GLY A 131 1.04 -27.80 -4.34
C GLY A 131 2.53 -27.87 -4.63
N PHE A 132 3.10 -26.87 -5.31
CA PHE A 132 4.55 -26.78 -5.51
C PHE A 132 5.23 -26.37 -4.20
N ASP A 133 6.40 -26.93 -3.90
CA ASP A 133 7.17 -26.57 -2.69
C ASP A 133 7.78 -25.15 -2.80
N GLY A 134 8.07 -24.70 -4.02
CA GLY A 134 8.49 -23.34 -4.34
C GLY A 134 7.33 -22.38 -4.63
N ASP A 135 7.59 -21.39 -5.48
CA ASP A 135 6.59 -20.40 -5.91
C ASP A 135 5.63 -20.99 -6.96
N GLY A 136 4.37 -20.56 -6.99
CA GLY A 136 3.37 -21.07 -7.95
C GLY A 136 3.66 -20.64 -9.40
N LEU A 137 3.56 -19.33 -9.66
CA LEU A 137 3.83 -18.72 -10.96
C LEU A 137 4.97 -17.71 -10.84
N VAL A 138 6.03 -17.87 -11.63
CA VAL A 138 7.18 -16.96 -11.63
C VAL A 138 7.33 -16.28 -12.99
N ILE A 139 7.55 -14.98 -13.00
CA ILE A 139 7.75 -14.16 -14.20
C ILE A 139 9.05 -13.38 -14.06
N THR A 140 9.97 -13.61 -14.99
CA THR A 140 11.27 -12.92 -15.06
C THR A 140 11.44 -12.12 -16.36
N GLY A 141 10.65 -12.40 -17.39
CA GLY A 141 10.62 -11.63 -18.63
C GLY A 141 9.64 -10.43 -18.62
N ALA A 142 9.70 -9.62 -19.68
CA ALA A 142 8.94 -8.38 -19.83
C ALA A 142 7.62 -8.54 -20.61
N ASN A 143 6.72 -7.56 -20.47
CA ASN A 143 5.49 -7.43 -21.26
C ASN A 143 4.56 -8.65 -21.24
N ASN A 144 4.69 -9.54 -20.26
CA ASN A 144 3.82 -10.70 -20.15
C ASN A 144 2.44 -10.28 -19.65
N THR A 145 1.39 -10.95 -20.12
CA THR A 145 0.02 -10.74 -19.65
C THR A 145 -0.51 -12.01 -18.98
N ILE A 146 -0.91 -11.88 -17.71
CA ILE A 146 -1.49 -12.97 -16.93
C ILE A 146 -2.98 -12.75 -16.77
N ALA A 147 -3.73 -13.79 -17.12
CA ALA A 147 -5.18 -13.88 -17.16
C ALA A 147 -5.86 -12.89 -18.14
N ASN A 148 -7.17 -13.07 -18.30
CA ASN A 148 -8.01 -12.15 -19.05
C ASN A 148 -8.68 -11.15 -18.10
N ALA A 149 -8.85 -9.90 -18.55
CA ALA A 149 -9.39 -8.79 -17.79
C ALA A 149 -10.88 -8.91 -17.38
N TYR A 150 -11.58 -9.96 -17.81
CA TYR A 150 -13.02 -10.12 -17.56
C TYR A 150 -13.31 -10.89 -16.28
N CYS A 151 -14.02 -10.22 -15.37
CA CYS A 151 -14.39 -10.71 -14.04
C CYS A 151 -15.80 -11.25 -13.91
N GLU A 152 -16.64 -11.10 -14.94
CA GLU A 152 -18.07 -11.26 -14.77
C GLU A 152 -18.59 -12.70 -14.91
N TYR A 153 -19.56 -12.98 -14.03
CA TYR A 153 -20.22 -14.24 -13.70
C TYR A 153 -21.21 -14.75 -14.75
N ASN A 154 -21.50 -14.01 -15.83
CA ASN A 154 -22.68 -14.32 -16.64
C ASN A 154 -22.58 -15.65 -17.39
N ASP A 155 -21.38 -16.22 -17.53
CA ASP A 155 -21.13 -17.35 -18.42
C ASP A 155 -20.43 -18.56 -17.74
N GLY A 156 -20.12 -18.52 -16.44
CA GLY A 156 -19.51 -19.66 -15.72
C GLY A 156 -17.97 -19.70 -15.80
N GLU A 157 -17.34 -19.42 -14.65
CA GLU A 157 -15.91 -19.33 -14.33
C GLU A 157 -15.10 -18.25 -15.12
N PRO A 158 -14.55 -17.23 -14.44
CA PRO A 158 -13.76 -16.21 -15.09
C PRO A 158 -12.41 -16.80 -15.56
N GLY A 159 -11.83 -16.24 -16.63
CA GLY A 159 -10.53 -16.65 -17.18
C GLY A 159 -9.33 -16.27 -16.31
N VAL A 160 -9.47 -16.43 -14.99
CA VAL A 160 -8.47 -16.09 -13.97
C VAL A 160 -7.40 -17.17 -13.89
N THR A 161 -6.20 -16.77 -13.50
CA THR A 161 -5.15 -17.71 -13.11
C THR A 161 -5.21 -17.89 -11.60
N THR A 162 -5.34 -19.13 -11.14
CA THR A 162 -5.42 -19.49 -9.72
C THR A 162 -4.08 -20.07 -9.26
N VAL A 163 -3.52 -19.54 -8.18
CA VAL A 163 -2.23 -19.96 -7.61
C VAL A 163 -2.39 -20.22 -6.11
N ILE A 164 -2.41 -21.48 -5.70
CA ILE A 164 -2.88 -21.88 -4.36
C ILE A 164 -2.02 -22.97 -3.73
N GLU A 165 -1.97 -23.03 -2.40
CA GLU A 165 -1.32 -24.11 -1.65
C GLU A 165 0.15 -24.38 -2.02
N ASN A 166 0.86 -23.37 -2.52
CA ASN A 166 2.29 -23.49 -2.80
C ASN A 166 3.10 -23.14 -1.55
N GLY A 167 4.30 -23.73 -1.41
CA GLY A 167 5.22 -23.49 -0.30
C GLY A 167 5.90 -22.11 -0.35
N GLY A 168 5.92 -21.47 -1.52
CA GLY A 168 6.37 -20.09 -1.73
C GLY A 168 5.22 -19.08 -1.79
N TYR A 169 5.38 -18.08 -2.67
CA TYR A 169 4.31 -17.15 -3.05
C TYR A 169 3.44 -17.75 -4.16
N GLY A 170 2.19 -17.30 -4.26
CA GLY A 170 1.33 -17.67 -5.39
C GLY A 170 1.86 -17.16 -6.73
N LEU A 171 2.15 -15.85 -6.81
CA LEU A 171 2.72 -15.18 -7.97
C LEU A 171 4.02 -14.43 -7.59
N VAL A 172 5.04 -14.53 -8.42
CA VAL A 172 6.28 -13.75 -8.29
C VAL A 172 6.63 -13.09 -9.61
N VAL A 173 6.82 -11.77 -9.59
CA VAL A 173 7.41 -10.99 -10.69
C VAL A 173 8.77 -10.49 -10.21
N ARG A 174 9.86 -11.04 -10.76
CA ARG A 174 11.21 -10.77 -10.23
C ARG A 174 12.25 -10.49 -11.29
N GLY A 175 13.20 -9.62 -10.94
CA GLY A 175 14.37 -9.34 -11.77
C GLY A 175 14.22 -8.07 -12.61
N ALA A 176 15.33 -7.41 -12.90
CA ALA A 176 15.38 -6.19 -13.70
C ALA A 176 14.86 -6.37 -15.14
N GLY A 177 14.81 -7.61 -15.63
CA GLY A 177 14.20 -7.96 -16.92
C GLY A 177 12.67 -8.01 -16.89
N ALA A 178 12.05 -8.08 -15.71
CA ALA A 178 10.60 -8.28 -15.55
C ALA A 178 9.82 -6.96 -15.67
N ALA A 179 10.00 -6.26 -16.79
CA ALA A 179 9.40 -4.95 -17.04
C ALA A 179 7.98 -5.04 -17.60
N ASN A 180 7.11 -4.09 -17.26
CA ASN A 180 5.81 -3.85 -17.90
C ASN A 180 4.84 -5.05 -17.90
N ASN A 181 4.99 -5.99 -16.96
CA ASN A 181 4.10 -7.15 -16.85
C ASN A 181 2.68 -6.73 -16.42
N ASN A 182 1.67 -7.32 -17.05
CA ASN A 182 0.27 -7.02 -16.84
C ASN A 182 -0.44 -8.15 -16.10
N ILE A 183 -0.89 -7.90 -14.88
CA ILE A 183 -1.57 -8.85 -14.01
C ILE A 183 -3.07 -8.51 -14.01
N ALA A 184 -3.83 -9.24 -14.84
CA ALA A 184 -5.20 -8.90 -15.21
C ALA A 184 -6.25 -9.88 -14.64
N GLY A 185 -5.92 -10.71 -13.66
CA GLY A 185 -6.89 -11.61 -13.03
C GLY A 185 -6.24 -12.81 -12.35
N VAL A 186 -5.56 -12.57 -11.23
CA VAL A 186 -4.92 -13.64 -10.44
C VAL A 186 -5.67 -13.84 -9.12
N TYR A 187 -6.01 -15.09 -8.84
CA TYR A 187 -6.54 -15.54 -7.56
C TYR A 187 -5.45 -16.30 -6.82
N SER A 188 -5.07 -15.81 -5.64
CA SER A 188 -4.05 -16.41 -4.82
C SER A 188 -4.55 -16.67 -3.41
N GLY A 189 -4.34 -17.90 -2.93
CA GLY A 189 -4.75 -18.36 -1.60
C GLY A 189 -6.24 -18.74 -1.46
N ARG A 190 -7.03 -18.52 -2.50
CA ARG A 190 -8.46 -18.82 -2.55
C ARG A 190 -8.83 -19.38 -3.91
N THR A 191 -9.78 -20.31 -3.92
CA THR A 191 -10.45 -20.73 -5.16
C THR A 191 -11.79 -20.02 -5.31
N TYR A 192 -12.31 -20.00 -6.53
CA TYR A 192 -13.67 -19.55 -6.77
C TYR A 192 -14.73 -20.56 -6.27
N ALA A 193 -14.39 -21.85 -6.26
CA ALA A 193 -15.32 -22.95 -6.02
C ALA A 193 -15.61 -23.20 -4.53
N ASP A 194 -14.72 -22.78 -3.63
CA ASP A 194 -14.87 -22.98 -2.19
C ASP A 194 -14.31 -21.84 -1.32
N ASP A 195 -14.87 -21.76 -0.12
CA ASP A 195 -14.45 -20.82 0.91
C ASP A 195 -13.38 -21.37 1.85
N SER A 196 -12.79 -22.52 1.51
CA SER A 196 -11.66 -23.08 2.25
C SER A 196 -10.41 -22.23 2.14
N ASP A 197 -9.55 -22.44 3.13
CA ASP A 197 -8.21 -21.90 3.16
C ASP A 197 -7.31 -22.70 2.21
N HIS A 198 -6.85 -22.03 1.15
CA HIS A 198 -5.95 -22.57 0.13
C HIS A 198 -4.69 -21.71 0.04
N GLY A 199 -4.31 -21.07 1.14
CA GLY A 199 -3.20 -20.14 1.24
C GLY A 199 -1.88 -20.69 0.73
N ASN A 200 -1.12 -19.83 0.05
CA ASN A 200 0.30 -20.09 -0.16
C ASN A 200 1.07 -19.73 1.13
N ALA A 201 2.18 -20.42 1.39
CA ALA A 201 2.85 -20.35 2.68
C ALA A 201 3.63 -19.04 2.91
N LEU A 202 4.12 -18.36 1.86
CA LEU A 202 4.79 -17.06 2.00
C LEU A 202 3.88 -15.87 1.73
N GLY A 203 2.99 -15.93 0.75
CA GLY A 203 2.14 -14.79 0.39
C GLY A 203 1.41 -14.94 -0.93
N GLY A 204 0.59 -13.95 -1.28
CA GLY A 204 -0.22 -14.01 -2.49
C GLY A 204 0.57 -13.65 -3.75
N ALA A 205 1.13 -12.45 -3.77
CA ALA A 205 1.96 -11.97 -4.88
C ALA A 205 3.18 -11.18 -4.37
N LEU A 206 4.32 -11.34 -5.03
CA LEU A 206 5.56 -10.62 -4.77
C LEU A 206 6.07 -9.94 -6.05
N VAL A 207 6.40 -8.65 -5.97
CA VAL A 207 7.15 -7.94 -7.00
C VAL A 207 8.51 -7.52 -6.42
N THR A 208 9.61 -7.96 -7.04
CA THR A 208 10.93 -7.80 -6.43
C THR A 208 12.10 -7.78 -7.43
N GLY A 209 13.31 -7.54 -6.92
CA GLY A 209 14.57 -7.69 -7.65
C GLY A 209 14.70 -6.74 -8.85
N GLY A 210 14.22 -5.50 -8.72
CA GLY A 210 14.30 -4.50 -9.77
C GLY A 210 13.24 -4.61 -10.87
N ALA A 211 12.18 -5.40 -10.67
CA ALA A 211 11.06 -5.44 -11.59
C ALA A 211 10.42 -4.04 -11.72
N THR A 212 10.09 -3.63 -12.95
CA THR A 212 9.58 -2.28 -13.22
C THR A 212 8.25 -2.30 -13.96
N GLY A 213 7.38 -1.32 -13.72
CA GLY A 213 6.20 -1.10 -14.55
C GLY A 213 5.11 -2.19 -14.45
N THR A 214 5.15 -3.06 -13.43
CA THR A 214 4.12 -4.09 -13.22
C THR A 214 2.77 -3.43 -12.99
N ARG A 215 1.74 -3.85 -13.75
CA ARG A 215 0.40 -3.27 -13.69
C ARG A 215 -0.60 -4.30 -13.20
N PHE A 216 -1.36 -3.96 -12.16
CA PHE A 216 -2.51 -4.74 -11.72
C PHE A 216 -3.77 -4.09 -12.28
N THR A 217 -4.35 -4.70 -13.32
CA THR A 217 -5.33 -4.02 -14.19
C THR A 217 -6.72 -4.60 -14.16
N SER A 218 -7.03 -5.48 -13.22
CA SER A 218 -8.34 -6.14 -13.15
C SER A 218 -8.89 -6.16 -11.74
N ASP A 219 -10.20 -5.98 -11.63
CA ASP A 219 -10.94 -6.08 -10.37
C ASP A 219 -10.97 -7.51 -9.80
N CYS A 220 -10.50 -8.48 -10.58
CA CYS A 220 -10.37 -9.89 -10.22
C CYS A 220 -9.14 -10.20 -9.39
N ASN A 221 -8.17 -9.29 -9.31
CA ASN A 221 -6.96 -9.59 -8.56
C ASN A 221 -7.32 -9.78 -7.08
N ASN A 222 -7.08 -10.98 -6.57
CA ASN A 222 -7.48 -11.41 -5.24
C ASN A 222 -6.34 -12.19 -4.61
N PHE A 223 -5.74 -11.62 -3.57
CA PHE A 223 -4.62 -12.18 -2.85
C PHE A 223 -5.02 -12.38 -1.39
N SER A 224 -5.93 -13.33 -1.16
CA SER A 224 -6.55 -13.57 0.14
C SER A 224 -6.25 -14.97 0.66
N ARG A 225 -6.36 -15.16 1.98
CA ARG A 225 -6.12 -16.40 2.72
C ARG A 225 -4.68 -16.92 2.62
N ASN A 226 -3.73 -16.12 2.18
CA ASN A 226 -2.33 -16.52 2.21
C ASN A 226 -1.82 -16.47 3.67
N HIS A 227 -0.75 -17.22 3.95
CA HIS A 227 -0.16 -17.21 5.28
C HIS A 227 0.65 -15.93 5.52
N GLY A 228 1.42 -15.44 4.55
CA GLY A 228 2.00 -14.09 4.65
C GLY A 228 1.17 -13.04 3.92
N ALA A 229 1.85 -11.99 3.43
CA ALA A 229 1.17 -10.82 2.88
C ALA A 229 0.35 -11.17 1.63
N GLY A 230 -0.77 -10.48 1.43
CA GLY A 230 -1.56 -10.63 0.20
C GLY A 230 -0.75 -10.18 -1.01
N LEU A 231 -0.26 -8.96 -0.94
CA LEU A 231 0.69 -8.42 -1.91
C LEU A 231 1.94 -7.92 -1.20
N GLU A 232 3.08 -8.08 -1.84
CA GLU A 232 4.35 -7.56 -1.35
C GLU A 232 5.13 -6.89 -2.49
N LEU A 233 5.60 -5.67 -2.25
CA LEU A 233 6.64 -5.02 -3.08
C LEU A 233 7.93 -4.98 -2.28
N ARG A 234 9.00 -5.55 -2.82
CA ARG A 234 10.27 -5.69 -2.09
C ARG A 234 11.47 -5.22 -2.91
N GLY A 235 12.18 -4.24 -2.37
CA GLY A 235 13.42 -3.69 -2.91
C GLY A 235 13.25 -2.27 -3.46
N ALA A 236 14.24 -1.41 -3.20
CA ALA A 236 14.24 -0.01 -3.64
C ALA A 236 14.38 0.17 -5.17
N ASP A 237 14.77 -0.89 -5.86
CA ASP A 237 14.85 -0.95 -7.32
C ASP A 237 13.51 -1.32 -7.98
N VAL A 238 12.51 -1.74 -7.21
CA VAL A 238 11.14 -1.94 -7.70
C VAL A 238 10.49 -0.57 -7.93
N THR A 239 10.07 -0.30 -9.17
CA THR A 239 9.53 1.01 -9.55
C THR A 239 8.37 0.89 -10.54
N GLY A 240 7.51 1.92 -10.59
CA GLY A 240 6.45 2.00 -11.60
C GLY A 240 5.33 0.95 -11.44
N VAL A 241 5.22 0.33 -10.27
CA VAL A 241 4.11 -0.58 -9.97
C VAL A 241 2.82 0.24 -9.90
N SER A 242 1.78 -0.19 -10.62
CA SER A 242 0.52 0.56 -10.71
C SER A 242 -0.70 -0.32 -10.55
N PHE A 243 -1.74 0.26 -9.94
CA PHE A 243 -3.03 -0.40 -9.71
C PHE A 243 -4.08 0.40 -10.46
N GLN A 244 -4.53 -0.14 -11.59
CA GLN A 244 -5.56 0.49 -12.39
C GLN A 244 -6.95 0.14 -11.89
N ASN A 245 -7.10 -1.01 -11.23
CA ASN A 245 -8.36 -1.56 -10.74
C ASN A 245 -8.21 -2.06 -9.30
N ARG A 246 -9.33 -2.38 -8.65
CA ARG A 246 -9.30 -2.79 -7.23
C ARG A 246 -8.66 -4.16 -7.10
N PHE A 247 -8.10 -4.44 -5.93
CA PHE A 247 -7.79 -5.81 -5.52
C PHE A 247 -8.24 -6.06 -4.09
N TYR A 248 -8.24 -7.33 -3.70
CA TYR A 248 -8.65 -7.79 -2.38
C TYR A 248 -7.50 -8.53 -1.69
N ALA A 249 -7.25 -8.18 -0.43
CA ALA A 249 -6.32 -8.87 0.45
C ALA A 249 -6.96 -9.12 1.81
N ARG A 250 -7.12 -10.40 2.15
CA ARG A 250 -7.75 -10.90 3.39
C ARG A 250 -7.01 -12.14 3.90
N ASN A 251 -5.84 -11.95 4.48
CA ASN A 251 -4.86 -13.00 4.75
C ASN A 251 -4.91 -13.51 6.19
N ASN A 252 -4.53 -14.77 6.41
CA ASN A 252 -4.80 -15.43 7.68
C ASN A 252 -3.84 -15.01 8.80
N LEU A 253 -2.56 -14.80 8.46
CA LEU A 253 -1.52 -14.41 9.44
C LEU A 253 -0.75 -13.15 9.03
N GLY A 254 -0.58 -12.89 7.73
CA GLY A 254 0.18 -11.74 7.23
C GLY A 254 -0.66 -10.49 6.97
N ASP A 255 0.01 -9.46 6.46
CA ASP A 255 -0.58 -8.16 6.14
C ASP A 255 -1.45 -8.21 4.87
N GLY A 256 -2.32 -7.21 4.71
CA GLY A 256 -3.02 -7.02 3.43
C GLY A 256 -2.03 -6.67 2.32
N PHE A 257 -1.16 -5.70 2.59
CA PHE A 257 -0.16 -5.22 1.66
C PHE A 257 1.13 -4.81 2.37
N LEU A 258 2.24 -5.44 2.01
CA LEU A 258 3.56 -5.17 2.53
C LEU A 258 4.40 -4.38 1.51
N ILE A 259 4.94 -3.25 1.95
CA ILE A 259 5.84 -2.40 1.17
C ILE A 259 7.21 -2.40 1.88
N ASP A 260 8.19 -3.05 1.27
CA ASP A 260 9.53 -3.22 1.81
C ASP A 260 10.56 -2.52 0.91
N GLY A 261 11.00 -1.33 1.35
CA GLY A 261 12.01 -0.51 0.68
C GLY A 261 11.64 0.04 -0.70
N THR A 262 10.42 -0.19 -1.18
CA THR A 262 9.96 0.29 -2.49
C THR A 262 9.76 1.80 -2.49
N SER A 263 10.03 2.46 -3.63
CA SER A 263 9.84 3.90 -3.78
C SER A 263 8.89 4.26 -4.92
N GLN A 264 8.24 5.43 -4.81
CA GLN A 264 7.37 6.01 -5.85
C GLN A 264 6.23 5.08 -6.26
N PHE A 265 5.30 4.89 -5.32
CA PHE A 265 4.18 3.98 -5.45
C PHE A 265 2.86 4.70 -5.12
N GLY A 266 1.74 4.34 -5.76
CA GLY A 266 0.43 4.86 -5.35
C GLY A 266 -0.80 4.04 -5.72
N LEU A 267 -1.79 4.05 -4.82
CA LEU A 267 -3.15 3.51 -4.99
C LEU A 267 -4.09 4.63 -5.45
N ASN A 268 -4.19 4.88 -6.75
CA ASN A 268 -4.67 6.17 -7.26
C ASN A 268 -6.01 6.18 -8.00
N ASN A 269 -6.59 5.01 -8.37
CA ASN A 269 -7.73 4.99 -9.29
C ASN A 269 -8.94 4.17 -8.81
N ASN A 270 -8.74 3.22 -7.87
CA ASN A 270 -9.79 2.33 -7.40
C ASN A 270 -9.57 1.90 -5.95
N THR A 271 -10.67 1.69 -5.22
CA THR A 271 -10.62 1.31 -3.80
C THR A 271 -10.19 -0.14 -3.64
N SER A 272 -8.94 -0.36 -3.21
CA SER A 272 -8.43 -1.67 -2.80
C SER A 272 -8.88 -2.03 -1.38
N TYR A 273 -9.02 -3.32 -1.10
CA TYR A 273 -9.56 -3.82 0.17
C TYR A 273 -8.49 -4.59 0.93
N PHE A 274 -8.10 -4.06 2.10
CA PHE A 274 -7.16 -4.65 3.04
C PHE A 274 -7.92 -5.04 4.31
N ALA A 275 -8.61 -6.18 4.26
CA ALA A 275 -9.65 -6.48 5.25
C ALA A 275 -9.47 -7.82 5.94
N ASN A 276 -9.65 -7.85 7.26
CA ASN A 276 -9.56 -9.06 8.08
C ASN A 276 -8.22 -9.80 7.92
N ASN A 277 -7.13 -9.04 7.84
CA ASN A 277 -5.78 -9.61 7.81
C ASN A 277 -5.31 -9.98 9.22
N GLY A 278 -4.54 -11.06 9.33
CA GLY A 278 -3.89 -11.46 10.58
C GLY A 278 -2.78 -10.51 11.04
N GLY A 279 -2.24 -9.69 10.14
CA GLY A 279 -1.34 -8.57 10.41
C GLY A 279 -2.03 -7.22 10.24
N ASP A 280 -1.31 -6.27 9.67
CA ASP A 280 -1.79 -4.91 9.38
C ASP A 280 -2.58 -4.88 8.05
N GLY A 281 -3.38 -3.84 7.83
CA GLY A 281 -4.00 -3.60 6.51
C GLY A 281 -2.94 -3.31 5.46
N VAL A 282 -2.14 -2.27 5.71
CA VAL A 282 -0.94 -1.92 4.94
C VAL A 282 0.23 -1.78 5.91
N ARG A 283 1.37 -2.39 5.59
CA ARG A 283 2.59 -2.30 6.37
C ARG A 283 3.72 -1.74 5.51
N VAL A 284 4.43 -0.75 6.04
CA VAL A 284 5.54 -0.07 5.37
C VAL A 284 6.81 -0.24 6.19
N ILE A 285 7.86 -0.78 5.56
CA ILE A 285 9.16 -1.06 6.15
C ILE A 285 10.29 -0.76 5.16
N GLY A 286 11.54 -0.87 5.64
CA GLY A 286 12.73 -0.95 4.79
C GLY A 286 13.10 0.36 4.10
N GLY A 287 12.70 1.50 4.66
CA GLY A 287 13.00 2.84 4.12
C GLY A 287 12.20 3.19 2.85
N ALA A 288 10.99 2.64 2.72
CA ALA A 288 10.10 2.98 1.61
C ALA A 288 9.81 4.49 1.56
N HIS A 289 9.69 5.07 0.36
CA HIS A 289 9.45 6.50 0.24
C HIS A 289 8.61 6.92 -0.96
N HIS A 290 7.89 8.05 -0.82
CA HIS A 290 6.93 8.55 -1.81
C HIS A 290 5.84 7.51 -2.12
N VAL A 291 5.13 7.06 -1.08
CA VAL A 291 4.01 6.13 -1.19
C VAL A 291 2.71 6.91 -1.01
N THR A 292 1.79 6.84 -1.97
CA THR A 292 0.49 7.48 -1.88
C THR A 292 -0.61 6.44 -1.72
N LEU A 293 -1.23 6.38 -0.54
CA LEU A 293 -2.39 5.55 -0.25
C LEU A 293 -3.67 6.39 -0.40
N ALA A 294 -4.03 6.76 -1.64
CA ALA A 294 -5.18 7.64 -1.87
C ALA A 294 -6.53 6.91 -1.79
N TYR A 295 -6.61 5.66 -2.30
CA TYR A 295 -7.85 4.89 -2.36
C TYR A 295 -7.69 3.48 -1.77
N GLY A 296 -8.31 3.25 -0.62
CA GLY A 296 -8.32 1.94 0.01
C GLY A 296 -9.27 1.86 1.20
N ILE A 297 -9.56 0.64 1.64
CA ILE A 297 -10.29 0.36 2.87
C ILE A 297 -9.46 -0.62 3.68
N ALA A 298 -8.97 -0.19 4.83
CA ALA A 298 -8.31 -1.05 5.82
C ALA A 298 -9.27 -1.31 6.99
N THR A 299 -9.78 -2.54 7.12
CA THR A 299 -10.82 -2.84 8.12
C THR A 299 -10.76 -4.25 8.69
N GLY A 300 -11.00 -4.40 10.00
CA GLY A 300 -11.05 -5.71 10.64
C GLY A 300 -9.69 -6.40 10.77
N ASN A 301 -8.58 -5.70 10.51
CA ASN A 301 -7.25 -6.27 10.64
C ASN A 301 -6.88 -6.46 12.11
N VAL A 302 -6.10 -7.49 12.42
CA VAL A 302 -5.66 -7.74 13.80
C VAL A 302 -4.68 -6.65 14.26
N GLY A 303 -3.82 -6.19 13.35
CA GLY A 303 -2.91 -5.07 13.57
C GLY A 303 -3.55 -3.70 13.28
N ALA A 304 -2.72 -2.76 12.83
CA ALA A 304 -3.15 -1.42 12.46
C ALA A 304 -3.84 -1.41 11.09
N GLY A 305 -4.55 -0.33 10.79
CA GLY A 305 -5.03 -0.08 9.44
C GLY A 305 -3.87 0.15 8.46
N VAL A 306 -2.99 1.08 8.82
CA VAL A 306 -1.72 1.38 8.15
C VAL A 306 -0.64 1.46 9.23
N ARG A 307 0.40 0.65 9.13
CA ARG A 307 1.56 0.68 10.02
C ARG A 307 2.81 1.11 9.25
N VAL A 308 3.48 2.16 9.70
CA VAL A 308 4.73 2.65 9.13
C VAL A 308 5.83 2.42 10.17
N VAL A 309 6.63 1.37 9.94
CA VAL A 309 7.74 1.02 10.84
C VAL A 309 9.04 1.72 10.42
N ASP A 310 9.21 1.95 9.13
CA ASP A 310 10.36 2.62 8.55
C ASP A 310 9.99 3.12 7.13
N GLY A 311 10.20 4.40 6.87
CA GLY A 311 9.84 5.06 5.62
C GLY A 311 9.53 6.55 5.79
N GLN A 312 9.45 7.27 4.67
CA GLN A 312 9.17 8.72 4.63
C GLN A 312 8.24 9.05 3.46
N HIS A 313 7.53 10.18 3.52
CA HIS A 313 6.64 10.59 2.44
C HIS A 313 5.57 9.51 2.12
N ILE A 314 5.02 8.91 3.18
CA ILE A 314 3.89 7.97 3.10
C ILE A 314 2.60 8.77 3.34
N ASP A 315 1.90 9.10 2.25
CA ASP A 315 0.68 9.93 2.26
C ASP A 315 -0.55 9.03 2.36
N VAL A 316 -1.25 9.09 3.49
CA VAL A 316 -2.54 8.43 3.69
C VAL A 316 -3.66 9.42 3.35
N GLY A 317 -4.23 9.26 2.16
CA GLY A 317 -5.15 10.23 1.58
C GLY A 317 -6.55 10.21 2.21
N LEU A 318 -7.30 11.30 2.03
CA LEU A 318 -8.66 11.49 2.57
C LEU A 318 -9.64 10.37 2.16
N SER A 319 -9.45 9.75 0.99
CA SER A 319 -10.33 8.66 0.51
C SER A 319 -9.91 7.27 0.98
N PHE A 320 -8.87 7.16 1.82
CA PHE A 320 -8.48 5.92 2.47
C PHE A 320 -9.25 5.76 3.77
N THR A 321 -10.15 4.77 3.82
CA THR A 321 -10.99 4.50 4.99
C THR A 321 -10.30 3.51 5.91
N ILE A 322 -10.29 3.78 7.21
CA ILE A 322 -9.64 2.94 8.21
C ILE A 322 -10.59 2.76 9.38
N ASN A 323 -11.03 1.53 9.64
CA ASN A 323 -12.01 1.30 10.70
C ASN A 323 -12.09 -0.16 11.16
N GLY A 324 -12.41 -0.37 12.44
CA GLY A 324 -12.52 -1.67 13.07
C GLY A 324 -11.23 -2.49 13.07
N ASN A 325 -10.04 -1.90 13.07
CA ASN A 325 -8.80 -2.66 13.22
C ASN A 325 -8.47 -2.87 14.71
N GLY A 326 -7.56 -3.81 14.99
CA GLY A 326 -7.24 -4.25 16.36
C GLY A 326 -6.21 -3.38 17.06
N ALA A 327 -5.48 -2.56 16.32
CA ALA A 327 -4.58 -1.50 16.81
C ALA A 327 -5.01 -0.14 16.24
N LEU A 328 -4.09 0.84 16.20
CA LEU A 328 -4.37 2.18 15.67
C LEU A 328 -4.79 2.16 14.20
N GLY A 329 -5.48 3.22 13.77
CA GLY A 329 -5.82 3.39 12.37
C GLY A 329 -4.57 3.62 11.52
N ILE A 330 -3.74 4.59 11.94
CA ILE A 330 -2.40 4.83 11.41
C ILE A 330 -1.46 4.74 12.61
N ASP A 331 -0.47 3.85 12.53
CA ASP A 331 0.56 3.59 13.53
C ASP A 331 1.92 3.99 12.91
N LEU A 332 2.49 5.12 13.36
CA LEU A 332 3.85 5.54 13.05
C LEU A 332 4.74 5.05 14.19
N VAL A 333 5.52 4.00 13.96
CA VAL A 333 6.23 3.33 15.06
C VAL A 333 7.35 4.23 15.59
N GLY A 334 7.13 4.83 16.74
CA GLY A 334 8.05 5.72 17.43
C GLY A 334 8.77 5.05 18.61
N PRO A 335 9.91 5.63 19.06
CA PRO A 335 10.59 5.16 20.27
C PRO A 335 9.80 5.45 21.56
N ASP A 336 8.92 6.46 21.52
CA ASP A 336 8.14 6.96 22.66
C ASP A 336 6.65 6.56 22.60
N ASP A 337 6.32 5.56 21.77
CA ASP A 337 4.98 4.97 21.68
C ASP A 337 4.47 4.53 23.05
N ASP A 338 3.22 4.84 23.33
CA ASP A 338 2.55 4.34 24.52
C ASP A 338 2.21 2.83 24.40
N ALA A 339 1.47 2.29 25.38
CA ALA A 339 1.08 0.88 25.36
C ALA A 339 0.11 0.52 24.20
N TYR A 340 -0.47 1.51 23.53
CA TYR A 340 -1.37 1.38 22.38
C TYR A 340 -0.67 1.69 21.05
N GLY A 341 0.59 2.14 21.07
CA GLY A 341 1.36 2.49 19.89
C GLY A 341 1.21 3.96 19.47
N VAL A 342 0.63 4.80 20.32
CA VAL A 342 0.42 6.22 19.98
C VAL A 342 1.73 6.97 20.16
N THR A 343 2.20 7.61 19.10
CA THR A 343 3.22 8.66 19.18
C THR A 343 2.51 9.96 19.56
N TYR A 344 2.74 10.45 20.78
CA TYR A 344 2.10 11.68 21.24
C TYR A 344 2.58 12.90 20.46
N ASN A 345 1.65 13.82 20.19
CA ASN A 345 1.99 15.11 19.63
C ASN A 345 2.75 15.97 20.66
N ASP A 346 3.97 16.37 20.32
CA ASP A 346 4.85 17.18 21.14
C ASP A 346 5.37 18.40 20.36
N LEU A 347 5.28 19.55 21.00
CA LEU A 347 5.57 20.83 20.34
C LEU A 347 7.08 21.08 20.30
N GLY A 348 7.66 21.10 19.09
CA GLY A 348 9.02 21.58 18.84
C GLY A 348 10.13 20.55 19.07
N ASP A 349 9.81 19.26 19.07
CA ASP A 349 10.82 18.21 18.99
C ASP A 349 11.32 18.04 17.53
N GLY A 350 12.42 17.32 17.39
CA GLY A 350 12.88 16.90 16.07
C GLY A 350 12.09 15.68 15.66
N ASP A 351 11.04 15.90 14.85
CA ASP A 351 10.26 14.94 14.06
C ASP A 351 11.20 13.92 13.31
N GLU A 352 11.83 12.97 14.01
CA GLU A 352 12.78 11.98 13.49
C GLU A 352 12.24 10.55 13.64
N GLY A 353 12.01 9.88 12.52
CA GLY A 353 11.50 8.50 12.49
C GLY A 353 10.55 8.29 11.32
N PRO A 354 9.75 7.21 11.29
CA PRO A 354 8.80 6.94 10.20
C PRO A 354 7.87 8.12 9.94
N ASN A 355 7.82 8.61 8.69
CA ASN A 355 7.11 9.85 8.31
C ASN A 355 7.52 11.10 9.10
N GLY A 356 8.73 11.08 9.66
CA GLY A 356 9.22 12.10 10.58
C GLY A 356 8.45 12.09 11.90
N LEU A 357 7.75 11.01 12.25
CA LEU A 357 6.85 10.96 13.42
C LEU A 357 5.91 12.17 13.46
N GLN A 358 5.46 12.61 12.28
CA GLN A 358 4.78 13.89 12.14
C GLN A 358 3.64 14.05 13.15
N ASN A 359 3.78 15.11 13.93
CA ASN A 359 2.78 15.68 14.80
C ASN A 359 1.38 15.79 14.15
N PHE A 360 0.34 15.30 14.84
CA PHE A 360 -1.05 15.36 14.38
C PHE A 360 -1.74 16.69 14.74
N PRO A 361 -2.81 17.09 14.03
CA PRO A 361 -3.48 18.37 14.29
C PRO A 361 -4.17 18.43 15.65
N ASP A 362 -4.04 19.56 16.33
CA ASP A 362 -4.72 19.86 17.59
C ASP A 362 -5.94 20.76 17.33
N VAL A 363 -7.11 20.34 17.81
CA VAL A 363 -8.39 21.05 17.59
C VAL A 363 -8.71 21.93 18.78
N ARG A 364 -8.71 23.25 18.56
CA ARG A 364 -9.00 24.25 19.60
C ARG A 364 -10.48 24.65 19.64
N LYS A 365 -11.17 24.65 18.49
CA LYS A 365 -12.53 25.21 18.41
C LYS A 365 -13.43 24.50 17.41
N ILE A 366 -14.67 24.24 17.82
CA ILE A 366 -15.76 23.78 16.95
C ILE A 366 -16.90 24.80 17.00
N THR A 367 -17.09 25.53 15.90
CA THR A 367 -18.11 26.59 15.79
C THR A 367 -19.25 26.14 14.89
N SER A 368 -20.50 26.22 15.37
CA SER A 368 -21.67 25.98 14.52
C SER A 368 -21.86 27.12 13.51
N LEU A 369 -22.01 26.77 12.24
CA LEU A 369 -22.31 27.70 11.14
C LEU A 369 -23.81 27.69 10.77
N GLY A 370 -24.63 26.96 11.52
CA GLY A 370 -26.03 26.69 11.20
C GLY A 370 -26.23 25.54 10.20
N ASP A 371 -27.46 25.04 10.13
CA ASP A 371 -27.90 24.00 9.18
C ASP A 371 -27.07 22.69 9.21
N GLY A 372 -26.52 22.34 10.37
CA GLY A 372 -25.70 21.13 10.55
C GLY A 372 -24.28 21.22 9.97
N ARG A 373 -23.83 22.44 9.66
CA ARG A 373 -22.45 22.75 9.27
C ARG A 373 -21.66 23.31 10.45
N PHE A 374 -20.38 22.97 10.49
CA PHE A 374 -19.47 23.32 11.58
C PHE A 374 -18.14 23.77 11.00
N ARG A 375 -17.49 24.71 11.67
CA ARG A 375 -16.11 25.10 11.43
C ARG A 375 -15.25 24.48 12.52
N ILE A 376 -14.30 23.64 12.11
CA ILE A 376 -13.26 23.08 12.96
C ILE A 376 -12.03 23.96 12.80
N SER A 377 -11.45 24.42 13.91
CA SER A 377 -10.27 25.29 13.88
C SER A 377 -9.29 24.89 14.96
N GLY A 378 -8.01 25.09 14.68
CA GLY A 378 -6.93 24.61 15.52
C GLY A 378 -5.56 24.88 14.91
N VAL A 379 -4.59 24.12 15.39
CA VAL A 379 -3.17 24.25 15.03
C VAL A 379 -2.66 22.93 14.51
N SER A 380 -1.80 22.99 13.51
CA SER A 380 -1.12 21.87 12.88
C SER A 380 0.26 22.33 12.44
N CYS A 381 1.05 21.46 11.83
CA CYS A 381 2.29 21.88 11.22
C CYS A 381 2.08 22.95 10.12
N PRO A 382 3.06 23.85 9.90
CA PRO A 382 2.93 24.95 8.95
C PRO A 382 2.67 24.46 7.52
N SER A 383 1.72 25.10 6.83
CA SER A 383 1.32 24.77 5.45
C SER A 383 0.87 23.32 5.22
N CYS A 384 0.56 22.58 6.27
CA CYS A 384 0.17 21.18 6.17
C CYS A 384 -1.26 21.01 5.65
N VAL A 385 -1.49 19.90 4.95
CA VAL A 385 -2.85 19.47 4.60
C VAL A 385 -3.48 18.83 5.84
N VAL A 386 -4.57 19.42 6.34
CA VAL A 386 -5.33 18.91 7.47
C VAL A 386 -6.55 18.17 6.95
N ARG A 387 -6.68 16.88 7.29
CA ARG A 387 -7.78 16.02 6.87
C ARG A 387 -8.65 15.66 8.07
N ILE A 388 -9.97 15.77 7.92
CA ILE A 388 -10.94 15.58 9.00
C ILE A 388 -11.84 14.39 8.70
N PHE A 389 -11.99 13.52 9.70
CA PHE A 389 -12.76 12.30 9.63
C PHE A 389 -13.77 12.21 10.76
N ARG A 390 -14.86 11.47 10.55
CA ARG A 390 -15.60 10.87 11.66
C ARG A 390 -14.77 9.74 12.22
N GLN A 391 -14.59 9.75 13.54
CA GLN A 391 -13.79 8.76 14.23
C GLN A 391 -14.63 7.52 14.55
N ALA A 392 -14.06 6.34 14.30
CA ALA A 392 -14.46 5.12 14.99
C ALA A 392 -13.72 5.09 16.33
N VAL A 393 -14.48 5.16 17.43
CA VAL A 393 -13.92 5.11 18.78
C VAL A 393 -13.30 3.73 19.03
N ASP A 394 -12.05 3.73 19.49
CA ASP A 394 -11.32 2.55 19.95
C ASP A 394 -10.76 2.80 21.38
N PRO A 395 -10.16 1.79 22.03
CA PRO A 395 -9.62 1.93 23.38
C PRO A 395 -8.45 2.91 23.55
N SER A 396 -7.69 3.24 22.50
CA SER A 396 -6.57 4.19 22.58
C SER A 396 -7.03 5.65 22.74
N GLY A 397 -8.23 5.98 22.24
CA GLY A 397 -8.72 7.36 22.16
C GLY A 397 -8.27 8.09 20.89
N TYR A 398 -7.30 7.56 20.16
CA TYR A 398 -6.79 8.13 18.91
C TYR A 398 -7.50 7.57 17.67
N GLY A 399 -8.26 6.48 17.81
CA GLY A 399 -9.30 6.04 16.88
C GLY A 399 -8.87 5.83 15.44
N GLU A 400 -9.89 5.66 14.60
CA GLU A 400 -9.69 5.40 13.18
C GLU A 400 -10.65 6.22 12.32
N ALA A 401 -10.29 6.49 11.07
CA ALA A 401 -11.11 7.22 10.12
C ALA A 401 -12.30 6.38 9.58
N GLN A 402 -13.42 6.35 10.32
CA GLN A 402 -14.66 5.69 9.89
C GLN A 402 -15.19 6.26 8.56
N SER A 403 -15.16 7.58 8.40
CA SER A 403 -15.57 8.22 7.16
C SER A 403 -14.96 9.60 6.99
N ALA A 404 -14.48 9.91 5.79
CA ALA A 404 -14.02 11.23 5.42
C ALA A 404 -15.11 12.30 5.53
N LEU A 405 -14.73 13.49 6.01
CA LEU A 405 -15.60 14.67 6.05
C LEU A 405 -15.14 15.75 5.08
N ASN A 406 -13.95 16.32 5.31
CA ASN A 406 -13.37 17.35 4.47
C ASN A 406 -11.86 17.48 4.72
N GLN A 407 -11.18 18.28 3.91
CA GLN A 407 -9.79 18.68 4.12
C GLN A 407 -9.61 20.18 3.89
N GLY A 408 -8.54 20.74 4.45
CA GLY A 408 -8.07 22.09 4.17
C GLY A 408 -6.58 22.21 4.39
N ASN A 409 -6.05 23.43 4.33
CA ASN A 409 -4.64 23.69 4.59
C ASN A 409 -4.53 24.54 5.85
N ALA A 410 -3.54 24.24 6.67
CA ALA A 410 -3.01 25.20 7.61
C ALA A 410 -2.36 26.35 6.84
N ASP A 411 -2.40 27.55 7.40
CA ASP A 411 -1.66 28.68 6.86
C ASP A 411 -0.15 28.53 7.16
N GLN A 412 0.60 29.57 6.80
CA GLN A 412 2.03 29.58 7.04
C GLN A 412 2.40 29.55 8.53
N TYR A 413 1.46 29.72 9.46
CA TYR A 413 1.66 29.69 10.92
C TYR A 413 1.09 28.42 11.57
N GLY A 414 0.69 27.43 10.76
CA GLY A 414 0.08 26.21 11.28
C GLY A 414 -1.40 26.35 11.65
N VAL A 415 -2.00 27.53 11.50
CA VAL A 415 -3.39 27.76 11.86
C VAL A 415 -4.32 27.23 10.77
N PHE A 416 -5.26 26.36 11.13
CA PHE A 416 -6.24 25.83 10.17
C PHE A 416 -7.68 26.14 10.58
N ALA A 417 -8.53 26.28 9.57
CA ALA A 417 -9.98 26.35 9.74
C ALA A 417 -10.69 25.64 8.58
N VAL A 418 -11.42 24.57 8.87
CA VAL A 418 -12.07 23.72 7.86
C VAL A 418 -13.55 23.56 8.19
N ASP A 419 -14.39 23.80 7.17
CA ASP A 419 -15.84 23.63 7.30
C ASP A 419 -16.24 22.19 7.00
N VAL A 420 -17.04 21.56 7.86
CA VAL A 420 -17.54 20.18 7.72
C VAL A 420 -19.06 20.13 7.86
N SER A 421 -19.67 19.08 7.30
CA SER A 421 -21.10 18.80 7.45
C SER A 421 -21.31 17.59 8.35
N LEU A 422 -21.81 17.80 9.56
CA LEU A 422 -22.04 16.74 10.55
C LEU A 422 -23.52 16.37 10.69
N GLY A 423 -24.42 17.22 10.21
CA GLY A 423 -25.86 17.09 10.39
C GLY A 423 -26.32 17.72 11.72
N LEU A 424 -27.62 17.55 12.02
CA LEU A 424 -28.26 18.21 13.18
C LEU A 424 -28.18 17.39 14.48
N ASN A 425 -27.86 16.10 14.38
CA ASN A 425 -27.69 15.23 15.55
C ASN A 425 -26.20 14.93 15.73
N LEU A 426 -25.63 15.50 16.79
CA LEU A 426 -24.21 15.35 17.12
C LEU A 426 -23.95 14.34 18.24
N ALA A 427 -25.00 13.74 18.81
CA ALA A 427 -24.84 12.80 19.91
C ALA A 427 -23.98 11.61 19.45
N GLY A 428 -22.84 11.40 20.11
CA GLY A 428 -21.89 10.34 19.79
C GLY A 428 -21.14 10.54 18.46
N VAL A 429 -21.06 11.76 17.95
CA VAL A 429 -20.20 12.09 16.81
C VAL A 429 -18.82 12.47 17.34
N PHE A 430 -17.83 11.66 17.04
CA PHE A 430 -16.42 11.94 17.33
C PHE A 430 -15.68 12.30 16.03
N LEU A 431 -14.72 13.21 16.15
CA LEU A 431 -13.86 13.66 15.06
C LEU A 431 -12.42 13.27 15.38
N THR A 432 -11.68 12.91 14.34
CA THR A 432 -10.21 12.78 14.39
C THR A 432 -9.62 13.41 13.13
N LEU A 433 -8.37 13.82 13.21
CA LEU A 433 -7.69 14.56 12.16
C LEU A 433 -6.29 13.98 11.91
N THR A 434 -5.80 14.18 10.68
CA THR A 434 -4.39 13.96 10.33
C THR A 434 -3.79 15.21 9.70
N ALA A 435 -2.49 15.38 9.87
CA ALA A 435 -1.66 16.37 9.20
C ALA A 435 -0.86 15.69 8.09
N THR A 436 -0.57 16.40 7.01
CA THR A 436 0.34 15.91 5.98
C THR A 436 1.21 17.03 5.46
N ARG A 437 2.53 16.91 5.69
CA ARG A 437 3.59 17.79 5.20
C ARG A 437 4.52 16.99 4.30
N ASP A 438 4.86 17.55 3.15
CA ASP A 438 5.79 16.93 2.20
C ASP A 438 5.43 15.48 1.83
N GLY A 439 4.17 15.09 1.93
CA GLY A 439 3.71 13.72 1.65
C GLY A 439 3.86 12.73 2.80
N SER A 440 4.34 13.13 3.97
CA SER A 440 4.30 12.31 5.19
C SER A 440 3.00 12.60 5.93
N THR A 441 2.19 11.59 6.24
CA THR A 441 0.96 11.75 7.04
C THR A 441 1.20 11.35 8.50
N SER A 442 0.70 12.17 9.43
CA SER A 442 0.67 11.88 10.87
C SER A 442 -0.17 10.65 11.22
N GLU A 443 -0.07 10.19 12.46
CA GLU A 443 -1.13 9.38 13.07
C GLU A 443 -2.45 10.15 13.17
N PHE A 444 -3.51 9.46 13.59
CA PHE A 444 -4.76 10.12 13.95
C PHE A 444 -4.63 10.85 15.28
N GLY A 445 -5.13 12.08 15.36
CA GLY A 445 -5.24 12.82 16.63
C GLY A 445 -6.35 12.30 17.53
N GLU A 446 -6.35 12.77 18.78
CA GLU A 446 -7.33 12.36 19.80
C GLU A 446 -8.78 12.59 19.34
N GLY A 447 -9.64 11.66 19.71
CA GLY A 447 -11.07 11.68 19.44
C GLY A 447 -11.84 12.78 20.13
N LEU A 448 -12.21 13.82 19.39
CA LEU A 448 -12.99 14.94 19.92
C LEU A 448 -14.49 14.74 19.70
N GLU A 449 -15.27 14.73 20.78
CA GLU A 449 -16.73 14.74 20.67
C GLU A 449 -17.21 16.08 20.08
N ALA A 450 -17.91 16.03 18.95
CA ALA A 450 -18.47 17.19 18.27
C ALA A 450 -19.70 17.75 19.01
N THR A 451 -19.58 18.05 20.29
CA THR A 451 -20.66 18.69 21.06
C THR A 451 -20.84 20.14 20.63
N LEU A 452 -22.10 20.58 20.55
CA LEU A 452 -22.45 21.97 20.27
C LEU A 452 -21.93 22.80 21.45
N VAL A 453 -20.78 23.47 21.25
CA VAL A 453 -20.03 24.31 22.21
C VAL A 453 -18.90 23.56 22.93
N VAL A 454 -17.77 23.40 22.25
CA VAL A 454 -16.49 23.78 22.87
C VAL A 454 -16.32 25.28 22.58
N ASN A 455 -17.02 26.12 23.34
CA ASN A 455 -16.42 27.39 23.75
C ASN A 455 -15.74 27.01 25.06
N GLN A 456 -14.46 26.63 24.99
CA GLN A 456 -13.57 27.21 25.98
C GLN A 456 -13.75 28.72 25.80
N THR A 457 -14.10 29.43 26.86
CA THR A 457 -14.50 30.85 26.78
C THR A 457 -13.38 31.76 26.29
N ASP A 458 -12.20 31.20 26.15
CA ASP A 458 -10.97 31.53 25.44
C ASP A 458 -11.30 32.29 24.15
N VAL A 459 -11.46 33.62 24.31
CA VAL A 459 -11.60 34.55 23.18
C VAL A 459 -10.22 35.09 22.89
N CYS A 460 -9.57 34.47 21.91
CA CYS A 460 -8.30 34.99 21.45
C CYS A 460 -8.41 36.45 21.00
N GLY A 461 -7.46 37.25 21.49
CA GLY A 461 -7.38 38.68 21.24
C GLY A 461 -8.24 39.53 22.17
N ASN A 462 -8.60 39.04 23.35
CA ASN A 462 -9.35 39.77 24.37
C ASN A 462 -8.45 40.44 25.44
N SER A 463 -7.13 40.33 25.29
CA SER A 463 -6.06 40.75 26.22
C SER A 463 -6.01 39.99 27.56
N VAL A 464 -6.56 38.77 27.61
CA VAL A 464 -6.60 37.91 28.80
C VAL A 464 -6.27 36.48 28.37
N VAL A 465 -5.08 36.00 28.76
CA VAL A 465 -4.70 34.59 28.55
C VAL A 465 -5.61 33.67 29.36
N GLU A 466 -6.39 32.84 28.67
CA GLU A 466 -7.28 31.82 29.25
C GLU A 466 -6.62 30.42 29.31
N GLU A 467 -7.32 29.37 29.75
CA GLU A 467 -6.71 28.06 30.10
C GLU A 467 -6.09 27.32 28.89
N HIS A 468 -6.56 27.58 27.67
CA HIS A 468 -6.11 26.93 26.43
C HIS A 468 -5.47 27.91 25.43
N GLU A 469 -5.11 29.10 25.91
CA GLU A 469 -4.35 30.10 25.20
C GLU A 469 -2.90 30.09 25.71
N ASP A 470 -1.94 29.99 24.81
CA ASP A 470 -0.53 30.13 25.17
C ASP A 470 -0.15 31.63 25.27
N CYS A 471 -0.88 32.50 24.57
CA CYS A 471 -0.73 33.95 24.54
C CYS A 471 -2.09 34.64 24.30
N ASP A 472 -2.17 35.95 24.58
CA ASP A 472 -3.23 36.84 24.07
C ASP A 472 -2.70 38.28 24.06
N ASP A 473 -2.61 38.89 22.88
CA ASP A 473 -2.06 40.23 22.69
C ASP A 473 -3.13 41.32 22.44
N GLY A 474 -4.40 40.98 22.60
CA GLY A 474 -5.52 41.88 22.38
C GLY A 474 -6.01 41.98 20.94
N ASN A 475 -5.56 41.11 20.03
CA ASN A 475 -6.14 40.97 18.70
C ASN A 475 -5.99 39.55 18.11
N VAL A 476 -6.37 39.37 16.84
CA VAL A 476 -6.36 38.05 16.14
C VAL A 476 -5.56 38.10 14.84
N VAL A 477 -4.59 39.01 14.74
CA VAL A 477 -3.74 39.16 13.56
C VAL A 477 -2.49 38.32 13.76
N SER A 478 -2.40 37.16 13.11
CA SER A 478 -1.16 36.37 13.19
C SER A 478 0.05 37.16 12.67
N GLY A 479 1.22 36.83 13.20
CA GLY A 479 2.52 37.42 12.91
C GLY A 479 2.75 38.73 13.66
N ASP A 480 2.18 38.90 14.85
CA ASP A 480 2.43 40.05 15.74
C ASP A 480 2.85 39.64 17.17
N GLY A 481 3.04 38.34 17.43
CA GLY A 481 3.41 37.79 18.73
C GLY A 481 2.35 36.86 19.31
N CYS A 482 1.13 36.86 18.80
CA CYS A 482 0.12 35.89 19.17
C CYS A 482 -0.78 35.53 17.98
N SER A 483 -0.80 34.25 17.62
CA SER A 483 -1.57 33.82 16.45
C SER A 483 -3.08 34.03 16.63
N ALA A 484 -3.83 34.01 15.52
CA ALA A 484 -5.29 34.15 15.53
C ALA A 484 -6.07 33.06 16.32
N VAL A 485 -5.36 32.03 16.82
CA VAL A 485 -5.86 30.95 17.67
C VAL A 485 -5.14 30.88 19.02
N CYS A 486 -4.45 31.96 19.40
CA CYS A 486 -3.80 32.18 20.68
C CYS A 486 -2.73 31.16 21.06
N VAL A 487 -1.96 30.78 20.05
CA VAL A 487 -0.67 30.11 20.23
C VAL A 487 0.45 31.13 20.09
N THR A 488 1.41 31.05 21.01
CA THR A 488 2.60 31.90 21.01
C THR A 488 3.39 31.61 19.75
N GLU A 489 3.64 32.64 18.97
CA GLU A 489 4.53 32.56 17.81
C GLU A 489 5.97 32.53 18.36
N VAL A 490 6.73 31.47 18.08
CA VAL A 490 8.07 31.24 18.65
C VAL A 490 9.08 30.98 17.54
N CYS A 491 10.35 31.31 17.79
CA CYS A 491 11.43 30.94 16.88
C CYS A 491 11.75 29.44 16.95
N GLY A 492 12.09 28.84 15.81
CA GLY A 492 12.38 27.40 15.71
C GLY A 492 11.19 26.56 15.22
N ASP A 493 10.10 27.19 14.76
CA ASP A 493 8.89 26.52 14.23
C ASP A 493 8.90 26.32 12.70
N GLY A 494 9.97 26.76 12.02
CA GLY A 494 10.22 26.61 10.58
C GLY A 494 9.59 27.70 9.69
N ILE A 495 9.04 28.76 10.26
CA ILE A 495 8.46 29.96 9.68
C ILE A 495 9.10 31.26 10.23
N VAL A 496 9.84 32.02 9.41
CA VAL A 496 10.33 33.35 9.83
C VAL A 496 9.19 34.38 9.97
N GLN A 497 8.92 34.87 11.20
CA GLN A 497 7.81 35.78 11.54
C GLN A 497 8.26 37.21 11.93
N ASN A 498 7.34 38.14 12.17
CA ASN A 498 7.66 39.51 12.59
C ASN A 498 6.85 39.90 13.84
N PHE A 499 7.31 39.56 15.03
CA PHE A 499 6.71 40.01 16.28
C PHE A 499 6.53 41.54 16.32
N ALA A 500 5.51 42.04 17.04
CA ALA A 500 5.32 43.47 17.27
C ALA A 500 6.54 44.10 17.98
N GLY A 501 7.51 44.59 17.19
CA GLY A 501 8.75 45.18 17.67
C GLY A 501 10.02 44.34 17.46
N HIS A 502 9.91 43.10 17.00
CA HIS A 502 11.05 42.22 16.70
C HIS A 502 10.81 41.44 15.40
N THR A 503 11.61 41.70 14.37
CA THR A 503 11.66 40.83 13.18
C THR A 503 12.41 39.57 13.56
N GLU A 504 11.77 38.40 13.45
CA GLU A 504 12.49 37.14 13.50
C GLU A 504 13.42 37.08 12.29
N LEU A 505 14.71 36.86 12.52
CA LEU A 505 15.71 36.89 11.46
C LEU A 505 16.06 35.49 10.95
N CYS A 506 15.88 34.45 11.76
CA CYS A 506 16.19 33.07 11.40
C CYS A 506 15.26 32.08 12.12
N ASP A 507 14.95 30.99 11.42
CA ASP A 507 14.07 29.91 11.89
C ASP A 507 14.53 28.51 11.48
N ILE A 508 15.86 28.31 11.51
CA ILE A 508 16.44 26.98 11.36
C ILE A 508 17.50 26.82 12.45
N THR A 509 17.91 25.58 12.75
CA THR A 509 19.00 25.26 13.69
C THR A 509 20.39 25.78 13.28
N VAL A 510 20.47 26.58 12.20
CA VAL A 510 21.66 27.26 11.68
C VAL A 510 21.27 28.65 11.15
N CYS A 511 21.43 29.71 11.95
CA CYS A 511 21.23 31.07 11.44
C CYS A 511 22.37 31.44 10.46
N ASP A 512 22.06 32.22 9.42
CA ASP A 512 23.03 32.88 8.54
C ASP A 512 22.68 34.37 8.52
N ASP A 513 23.45 35.19 9.23
CA ASP A 513 23.28 36.64 9.31
C ASP A 513 23.83 37.40 8.07
N GLY A 514 24.25 36.65 7.04
CA GLY A 514 24.83 37.18 5.81
C GLY A 514 26.35 37.32 5.84
N ASP A 515 27.04 36.82 6.87
CA ASP A 515 28.49 36.67 6.91
C ASP A 515 28.92 35.29 6.35
N PRO A 516 29.81 35.21 5.35
CA PRO A 516 30.26 33.93 4.82
C PRO A 516 31.04 33.08 5.84
N CYS A 517 30.32 32.12 6.44
CA CYS A 517 30.77 30.89 7.09
C CYS A 517 31.42 31.02 8.48
N THR A 518 30.62 30.78 9.54
CA THR A 518 31.12 30.08 10.74
C THR A 518 30.17 28.97 11.18
N THR A 519 30.70 27.78 11.46
CA THR A 519 29.96 26.70 12.13
C THR A 519 29.86 27.03 13.61
N GLY A 520 28.72 27.55 14.07
CA GLY A 520 28.51 27.86 15.50
C GLY A 520 27.46 28.91 15.83
N GLU A 521 26.85 29.55 14.83
CA GLU A 521 25.74 30.47 15.01
C GLU A 521 24.50 29.72 15.52
N ARG A 522 23.89 30.27 16.58
CA ARG A 522 22.68 29.74 17.19
C ARG A 522 21.65 30.86 17.33
N CYS A 523 20.38 30.51 17.14
CA CYS A 523 19.29 31.41 17.49
C CYS A 523 19.27 31.54 19.02
N GLY A 524 19.42 32.77 19.54
CA GLY A 524 19.27 33.01 20.96
C GLY A 524 17.80 33.02 21.37
N ASP A 525 17.53 32.84 22.67
CA ASP A 525 16.18 32.92 23.26
C ASP A 525 15.46 34.28 23.04
N ASP A 526 16.14 35.27 22.46
CA ASP A 526 15.62 36.60 22.10
C ASP A 526 15.41 36.81 20.59
N CYS A 527 15.41 35.74 19.81
CA CYS A 527 15.24 35.75 18.35
C CYS A 527 16.29 36.59 17.60
N THR A 528 17.46 36.82 18.23
CA THR A 528 18.61 37.45 17.59
C THR A 528 19.68 36.39 17.26
N CYS A 529 20.40 36.60 16.15
CA CYS A 529 21.57 35.79 15.84
C CYS A 529 22.62 36.03 16.93
N VAL A 530 22.90 35.00 17.74
CA VAL A 530 24.01 35.05 18.70
C VAL A 530 25.22 34.44 18.02
N ALA A 531 26.19 35.30 17.68
CA ALA A 531 27.47 34.87 17.15
C ALA A 531 28.07 33.77 18.04
N GLY A 532 28.43 32.63 17.44
CA GLY A 532 29.16 31.59 18.13
C GLY A 532 30.43 32.19 18.73
N THR A 533 30.58 32.13 20.06
CA THR A 533 31.82 32.58 20.70
C THR A 533 32.95 31.65 20.26
N GLU A 534 33.84 32.13 19.40
CA GLU A 534 35.15 31.52 19.16
C GLU A 534 35.87 31.42 20.51
N THR A 535 35.90 30.23 21.09
CA THR A 535 36.62 29.97 22.35
C THR A 535 37.42 28.66 22.32
N ASP A 536 37.77 28.18 21.13
CA ASP A 536 38.87 27.23 20.95
C ASP A 536 39.74 27.68 19.77
N CYS A 537 40.75 28.51 20.07
CA CYS A 537 41.88 28.78 19.18
C CYS A 537 42.95 27.68 19.31
N ASP A 538 42.59 26.41 19.13
CA ASP A 538 43.59 25.33 19.02
C ASP A 538 43.01 24.15 18.23
N ASP A 539 43.31 24.09 16.91
CA ASP A 539 42.89 23.00 16.03
C ASP A 539 43.99 21.96 15.73
N ASP A 540 45.09 21.96 16.48
CA ASP A 540 46.16 20.95 16.34
C ASP A 540 46.69 20.81 14.87
N ASP A 541 46.62 21.87 14.04
CA ASP A 541 47.29 21.97 12.73
C ASP A 541 48.49 22.92 12.78
N PHE A 542 49.60 22.48 12.19
CA PHE A 542 50.94 23.04 12.37
C PHE A 542 51.32 24.10 11.32
N CYS A 543 50.39 24.59 10.48
CA CYS A 543 50.76 25.42 9.32
C CYS A 543 49.75 26.53 8.95
N THR A 544 50.15 27.74 9.36
CA THR A 544 50.07 29.03 8.63
C THR A 544 48.89 29.98 8.89
N ASN A 545 49.23 30.98 9.72
CA ASN A 545 48.80 32.39 9.75
C ASN A 545 47.40 32.73 10.27
N ASP A 546 47.21 32.48 11.56
CA ASP A 546 46.27 33.19 12.43
C ASP A 546 46.41 34.71 12.34
N TYR A 547 45.30 35.37 12.06
CA TYR A 547 44.97 36.69 12.60
C TYR A 547 43.49 36.66 12.99
N CYS A 548 43.21 36.84 14.28
CA CYS A 548 41.87 36.93 14.86
C CYS A 548 41.01 37.99 14.19
#